data_AF-A0A7V3Y414-F1
#
_entry.id   AF-A0A7V3Y414-F1
#
_cell.length_a   1.000
_cell.length_b   1.000
_cell.length_c   1.000
_cell.angle_alpha   90.00
_cell.angle_beta   90.00
_cell.angle_gamma   90.00
#
_symmetry.space_group_name_H-M   'P 1'
#
loop_
_entity.id
_entity.type
_entity.pdbx_description
1 polymer ?
#
loop_
_entity_poly.entity_id
_entity_poly.type
_entity_poly.pdbx_seq_one_letter_code
_entity_poly.pdbx_strand_id
1 'polypeptide(L)'
;MPPEQSQIPESPSTHIILECYQKSNNGYPFVELSLIIENTGKRYFIATVYGQVYQIYTNPPIFAPPYTTCGVSIKNNNTIHYFFVYANATTETVAVQSLVEKVSQNYINTMDYKTIIKIPMTLHNVIKSDVLVK
;
A
#
# COMPACT_ATOMS: atom_id res chain seq x y z
N MET A 1 38.87 -3.45 25.51
CA MET A 1 37.72 -2.83 24.82
C MET A 1 37.18 -3.86 23.84
N PRO A 2 35.87 -4.17 23.83
CA PRO A 2 35.29 -4.91 22.71
C PRO A 2 35.42 -4.05 21.45
N PRO A 3 35.58 -4.66 20.26
CA PRO A 3 35.66 -3.91 19.01
C PRO A 3 34.35 -3.15 18.78
N GLU A 4 34.46 -1.88 18.43
CA GLU A 4 33.35 -1.08 17.93
C GLU A 4 32.73 -1.85 16.75
N GLN A 5 31.47 -2.27 16.91
CA GLN A 5 30.67 -2.77 15.79
C GLN A 5 30.69 -1.67 14.72
N SER A 6 31.41 -1.92 13.63
CA SER A 6 31.30 -1.10 12.43
C SER A 6 29.83 -1.04 12.05
N GLN A 7 29.22 0.11 12.23
CA GLN A 7 27.91 0.41 11.66
C GLN A 7 28.08 0.32 10.14
N ILE A 8 27.62 -0.78 9.56
CA ILE A 8 27.50 -0.90 8.11
C ILE A 8 26.65 0.29 7.66
N PRO A 9 27.13 1.13 6.72
CA PRO A 9 26.34 2.24 6.21
C PRO A 9 25.01 1.68 5.71
N GLU A 10 23.89 2.20 6.20
CA GLU A 10 22.58 1.78 5.69
C GLU A 10 22.54 2.05 4.19
N SER A 11 22.39 0.98 3.40
CA SER A 11 22.22 1.11 1.97
C SER A 11 21.02 2.03 1.68
N PRO A 12 21.15 3.01 0.78
CA PRO A 12 20.05 3.91 0.47
C PRO A 12 18.84 3.09 0.01
N SER A 13 17.68 3.36 0.61
CA SER A 13 16.44 2.65 0.37
C SER A 13 15.29 3.62 0.11
N THR A 14 14.38 3.26 -0.80
CA THR A 14 13.12 3.98 -0.94
C THR A 14 12.13 3.41 0.08
N HIS A 15 11.59 4.27 0.94
CA HIS A 15 10.57 3.87 1.90
C HIS A 15 9.21 4.43 1.47
N ILE A 16 8.24 3.52 1.32
CA ILE A 16 6.88 3.82 0.86
C ILE A 16 5.90 3.43 1.97
N ILE A 17 5.03 4.35 2.35
CA ILE A 17 4.04 4.12 3.40
C ILE A 17 2.64 4.28 2.79
N LEU A 18 1.82 3.24 2.91
CA LEU A 18 0.38 3.33 2.69
C LEU A 18 -0.30 3.69 4.01
N GLU A 19 -0.60 4.98 4.18
CA GLU A 19 -1.30 5.46 5.36
C GLU A 19 -2.81 5.34 5.18
N CYS A 20 -3.47 4.75 6.17
CA CYS A 20 -4.90 4.49 6.23
C CYS A 20 -5.46 5.19 7.47
N TYR A 21 -6.12 6.32 7.29
CA TYR A 21 -6.70 7.08 8.39
C TYR A 21 -8.18 6.73 8.56
N GLN A 22 -8.50 6.00 9.62
CA GLN A 22 -9.85 5.50 9.89
C GLN A 22 -10.67 6.56 10.61
N LYS A 23 -11.71 7.04 9.94
CA LYS A 23 -12.65 8.06 10.42
C LYS A 23 -14.05 7.49 10.55
N SER A 24 -14.93 8.28 11.15
CA SER A 24 -16.37 8.06 11.06
C SER A 24 -17.08 9.39 10.81
N ASN A 25 -18.19 9.34 10.06
CA ASN A 25 -19.08 10.48 9.89
C ASN A 25 -20.51 9.99 10.19
N ASN A 26 -21.17 10.60 11.17
CA ASN A 26 -22.52 10.21 11.62
C ASN A 26 -22.67 8.69 11.88
N GLY A 27 -21.64 8.07 12.48
CA GLY A 27 -21.63 6.63 12.77
C GLY A 27 -21.26 5.72 11.60
N TYR A 28 -21.06 6.26 10.39
CA TYR A 28 -20.59 5.48 9.24
C TYR A 28 -19.05 5.53 9.16
N PRO A 29 -18.36 4.38 9.29
CA PRO A 29 -16.91 4.34 9.20
C PRO A 29 -16.45 4.52 7.75
N PHE A 30 -15.32 5.19 7.58
CA PHE A 30 -14.62 5.29 6.31
C PHE A 30 -13.13 5.43 6.53
N VAL A 31 -12.34 5.11 5.51
CA VAL A 31 -10.88 5.18 5.55
C VAL A 31 -10.41 6.12 4.45
N GLU A 32 -9.57 7.09 4.82
CA GLU A 32 -8.82 7.91 3.87
C GLU A 32 -7.45 7.28 3.63
N LEU A 33 -7.14 6.99 2.38
CA LEU A 33 -5.88 6.39 1.96
C LEU A 33 -4.94 7.46 1.41
N SER A 34 -3.70 7.44 1.87
CA SER A 34 -2.62 8.27 1.35
C SER A 34 -1.37 7.44 1.14
N LEU A 35 -0.68 7.67 0.02
CA LEU A 35 0.63 7.11 -0.24
C LEU A 35 1.69 8.16 0.11
N ILE A 36 2.64 7.80 0.96
CA ILE A 36 3.76 8.65 1.36
C ILE A 36 5.03 8.00 0.82
N ILE A 37 5.91 8.82 0.25
CA ILE A 37 7.21 8.38 -0.24
C ILE A 37 8.27 9.17 0.52
N GLU A 38 8.78 8.60 1.61
CA GLU A 38 9.47 9.35 2.68
C GLU A 38 10.70 10.11 2.18
N ASN A 39 11.53 9.48 1.34
CA ASN A 39 12.73 10.10 0.78
C ASN A 39 12.45 11.33 -0.10
N THR A 40 11.20 11.54 -0.51
CA THR A 40 10.77 12.73 -1.27
C THR A 40 9.99 13.75 -0.43
N GLY A 41 9.58 13.38 0.79
CA GLY A 41 8.64 14.17 1.60
C GLY A 41 7.25 14.36 0.97
N LYS A 42 6.93 13.66 -0.12
CA LYS A 42 5.66 13.81 -0.84
C LYS A 42 4.61 12.86 -0.30
N ARG A 43 3.38 13.37 -0.25
CA ARG A 43 2.17 12.65 0.12
C ARG A 43 1.13 12.78 -1.00
N TYR A 44 0.54 11.65 -1.37
CA TYR A 44 -0.45 11.56 -2.44
C TYR A 44 -1.74 11.00 -1.86
N PHE A 45 -2.83 11.76 -1.97
CA PHE A 45 -4.16 11.23 -1.64
C PHE A 45 -4.56 10.18 -2.67
N ILE A 46 -5.07 9.04 -2.21
CA ILE A 46 -5.45 7.90 -3.06
C ILE A 46 -6.96 7.81 -3.19
N ALA A 47 -7.66 7.66 -2.07
CA ALA A 47 -9.11 7.46 -2.06
C ALA A 47 -9.70 7.69 -0.66
N THR A 48 -11.00 7.97 -0.63
CA THR A 48 -11.85 7.81 0.54
C THR A 48 -12.77 6.63 0.31
N VAL A 49 -12.78 5.66 1.23
CA VAL A 49 -13.52 4.41 1.08
C VAL A 49 -14.39 4.20 2.31
N TYR A 50 -15.70 4.15 2.12
CA TYR A 50 -16.62 3.76 3.20
C TYR A 50 -16.36 2.31 3.61
N GLY A 51 -16.30 2.06 4.90
CA GLY A 51 -15.92 0.77 5.48
C GLY A 51 -14.86 0.90 6.56
N GLN A 52 -14.36 -0.24 7.00
CA GLN A 52 -13.29 -0.35 8.00
C GLN A 52 -12.10 -1.10 7.40
N VAL A 53 -10.90 -0.77 7.86
CA VAL A 53 -9.73 -1.59 7.54
C VAL A 53 -10.00 -3.02 7.98
N TYR A 54 -9.90 -3.95 7.05
CA TYR A 54 -10.21 -5.36 7.26
C TYR A 54 -8.94 -6.18 7.42
N GLN A 55 -7.96 -5.98 6.51
CA GLN A 55 -6.69 -6.69 6.57
C GLN A 55 -5.55 -5.83 6.02
N ILE A 56 -4.39 -5.94 6.65
CA ILE A 56 -3.13 -5.34 6.20
C ILE A 56 -2.27 -6.45 5.58
N TYR A 57 -1.62 -6.13 4.46
CA TYR A 57 -0.70 -7.02 3.76
C TYR A 57 0.69 -6.40 3.78
N THR A 58 1.52 -6.80 4.75
CA THR A 58 2.96 -6.49 4.76
C THR A 58 3.73 -7.41 3.81
N ASN A 59 3.21 -8.63 3.60
CA ASN A 59 3.60 -9.52 2.52
C ASN A 59 2.40 -9.68 1.58
N PRO A 60 2.54 -9.35 0.28
CA PRO A 60 1.43 -9.44 -0.66
C PRO A 60 0.91 -10.87 -0.81
N PRO A 61 -0.43 -11.08 -0.80
CA PRO A 61 -1.01 -12.38 -1.07
C PRO A 61 -0.85 -12.78 -2.55
N ILE A 62 -1.03 -14.06 -2.87
CA ILE A 62 -0.89 -14.62 -4.24
C ILE A 62 -1.78 -13.89 -5.27
N PHE A 63 -2.93 -13.36 -4.83
CA PHE A 63 -3.87 -12.66 -5.69
C PHE A 63 -3.54 -11.16 -5.90
N ALA A 64 -2.48 -10.65 -5.27
CA ALA A 64 -2.04 -9.28 -5.50
C ALA A 64 -1.39 -9.13 -6.89
N PRO A 65 -1.39 -7.93 -7.49
CA PRO A 65 -0.66 -7.67 -8.72
C PRO A 65 0.83 -7.99 -8.60
N PRO A 66 1.52 -8.34 -9.71
CA PRO A 66 2.97 -8.50 -9.71
C PRO A 66 3.69 -7.27 -9.18
N TYR A 67 4.81 -7.46 -8.48
CA TYR A 67 5.63 -6.40 -7.88
C TYR A 67 4.90 -5.54 -6.82
N THR A 68 3.78 -6.03 -6.28
CA THR A 68 3.22 -5.47 -5.06
C THR A 68 4.22 -5.60 -3.92
N THR A 69 4.30 -4.58 -3.08
CA THR A 69 5.20 -4.53 -1.91
C THR A 69 4.40 -4.57 -0.61
N CYS A 70 3.30 -3.81 -0.53
CA CYS A 70 2.34 -3.87 0.57
C CYS A 70 0.91 -3.60 0.08
N GLY A 71 -0.07 -3.69 0.98
CA GLY A 71 -1.43 -3.28 0.70
C GLY A 71 -2.38 -3.34 1.88
N VAL A 72 -3.62 -2.93 1.65
CA VAL A 72 -4.70 -2.97 2.62
C VAL A 72 -5.99 -3.39 1.94
N SER A 73 -6.86 -4.08 2.68
CA SER A 73 -8.25 -4.26 2.29
C SER A 73 -9.18 -3.54 3.25
N ILE A 74 -10.23 -2.95 2.69
CA ILE A 74 -11.28 -2.23 3.42
C ILE A 74 -12.60 -2.93 3.16
N LYS A 75 -13.28 -3.37 4.21
CA LYS A 75 -14.56 -4.07 4.10
C LYS A 75 -15.72 -3.11 4.33
N ASN A 76 -16.71 -3.19 3.45
CA ASN A 76 -17.98 -2.51 3.57
C ASN A 76 -19.11 -3.49 3.24
N ASN A 77 -19.86 -3.91 4.27
CA ASN A 77 -20.90 -4.93 4.15
C ASN A 77 -20.39 -6.19 3.41
N ASN A 78 -20.92 -6.46 2.21
CA ASN A 78 -20.61 -7.62 1.39
C ASN A 78 -19.56 -7.32 0.31
N THR A 79 -18.80 -6.24 0.45
CA THR A 79 -17.77 -5.83 -0.50
C THR A 79 -16.44 -5.63 0.21
N ILE A 80 -15.36 -6.07 -0.42
CA ILE A 80 -13.99 -5.82 -0.01
C ILE A 80 -13.30 -4.99 -1.09
N HIS A 81 -12.73 -3.86 -0.69
CA HIS A 81 -11.91 -3.01 -1.54
C HIS A 81 -10.44 -3.28 -1.22
N TYR A 82 -9.71 -3.85 -2.15
CA TYR A 82 -8.27 -4.07 -2.07
C TYR A 82 -7.53 -2.87 -2.64
N PHE A 83 -6.45 -2.47 -1.97
CA PHE A 83 -5.49 -1.47 -2.44
C PHE A 83 -4.08 -2.02 -2.24
N PHE A 84 -3.34 -2.16 -3.34
CA PHE A 84 -1.98 -2.70 -3.35
C PHE A 84 -1.01 -1.65 -3.89
N VAL A 85 0.11 -1.49 -3.18
CA VAL A 85 1.21 -0.62 -3.57
C VAL A 85 2.19 -1.41 -4.42
N TYR A 86 2.30 -1.01 -5.67
CA TYR A 86 3.32 -1.45 -6.61
C TYR A 86 4.53 -0.54 -6.50
N ALA A 87 5.72 -1.11 -6.40
CA ALA A 87 6.95 -0.35 -6.52
C ALA A 87 8.03 -1.19 -7.21
N ASN A 88 8.61 -0.65 -8.27
CA ASN A 88 9.58 -1.38 -9.09
C ASN A 88 10.73 -0.45 -9.49
N ALA A 89 11.92 -0.76 -8.98
CA ALA A 89 13.13 0.02 -9.24
C ALA A 89 13.62 -0.08 -10.69
N THR A 90 13.35 -1.18 -11.38
CA THR A 90 13.70 -1.35 -12.80
C THR A 90 12.85 -0.47 -13.71
N THR A 91 11.58 -0.27 -13.37
CA THR A 91 10.66 0.58 -14.14
C THR A 91 10.51 1.98 -13.56
N GLU A 92 11.25 2.30 -12.49
CA GLU A 92 11.25 3.59 -11.80
C GLU A 92 9.82 4.12 -11.56
N THR A 93 8.95 3.24 -11.05
CA THR A 93 7.53 3.54 -10.89
C THR A 93 7.02 3.08 -9.52
N VAL A 94 6.27 3.96 -8.87
CA VAL A 94 5.39 3.62 -7.75
C VAL A 94 3.94 3.78 -8.21
N ALA A 95 3.07 2.84 -7.87
CA ALA A 95 1.65 2.92 -8.20
C ALA A 95 0.78 2.35 -7.08
N VAL A 96 -0.47 2.76 -7.02
CA VAL A 96 -1.49 2.09 -6.21
C VAL A 96 -2.53 1.51 -7.15
N GLN A 97 -2.77 0.22 -7.01
CA GLN A 97 -3.78 -0.51 -7.77
C GLN A 97 -4.91 -0.94 -6.83
N SER A 98 -6.13 -0.91 -7.33
CA SER A 98 -7.32 -1.27 -6.56
C SER A 98 -8.17 -2.33 -7.25
N LEU A 99 -8.84 -3.15 -6.46
CA LEU A 99 -9.84 -4.11 -6.90
C LEU A 99 -11.00 -4.11 -5.91
N VAL A 100 -12.22 -4.28 -6.40
CA VAL A 100 -13.43 -4.32 -5.57
C VAL A 100 -14.12 -5.65 -5.81
N GLU A 101 -14.25 -6.46 -4.77
CA GLU A 101 -14.82 -7.81 -4.84
C GLU A 101 -16.02 -7.97 -3.93
N LYS A 102 -16.98 -8.79 -4.34
CA LYS A 102 -18.07 -9.21 -3.45
C LYS A 102 -17.62 -10.42 -2.63
N VAL A 103 -17.89 -10.38 -1.32
CA VAL A 103 -17.53 -11.46 -0.36
C VAL A 103 -18.09 -12.82 -0.80
N SER A 104 -19.24 -12.85 -1.48
CA SER A 104 -19.90 -14.09 -1.91
C SER A 104 -19.23 -14.80 -3.09
N GLN A 105 -18.29 -14.17 -3.79
CA GLN A 105 -17.77 -14.70 -5.06
C GLN A 105 -16.59 -15.67 -4.89
N ASN A 106 -15.98 -15.78 -3.70
CA ASN A 106 -14.88 -16.70 -3.34
C ASN A 106 -13.71 -16.80 -4.36
N TYR A 107 -13.67 -15.89 -5.32
CA TYR A 107 -12.74 -15.87 -6.43
C TYR A 107 -12.37 -14.41 -6.67
N ILE A 108 -11.06 -14.14 -6.66
CA ILE A 108 -10.49 -12.83 -6.95
C ILE A 108 -9.86 -12.94 -8.33
N ASN A 109 -10.40 -12.22 -9.32
CA ASN A 109 -9.78 -12.18 -10.63
C ASN A 109 -8.61 -11.21 -10.60
N THR A 110 -7.38 -11.74 -10.64
CA THR A 110 -6.16 -10.93 -10.53
C THR A 110 -5.88 -10.06 -11.75
N MET A 111 -6.68 -10.15 -12.81
CA MET A 111 -6.57 -9.27 -13.99
C MET A 111 -7.42 -8.00 -13.90
N ASP A 112 -8.30 -7.89 -12.90
CA ASP A 112 -9.27 -6.79 -12.82
C ASP A 112 -8.77 -5.57 -12.03
N TYR A 113 -7.52 -5.60 -11.56
CA TYR A 113 -6.93 -4.47 -10.85
C TYR A 113 -6.83 -3.23 -11.72
N LYS A 114 -7.31 -2.11 -11.19
CA LYS A 114 -7.23 -0.79 -11.81
C LYS A 114 -6.18 0.06 -11.12
N THR A 115 -5.31 0.70 -11.89
CA THR A 115 -4.35 1.67 -11.35
C THR A 115 -5.06 2.96 -10.98
N ILE A 116 -4.99 3.35 -9.70
CA ILE A 116 -5.54 4.59 -9.17
C ILE A 116 -4.58 5.75 -9.35
N ILE A 117 -3.30 5.51 -9.04
CA ILE A 117 -2.22 6.48 -9.24
C ILE A 117 -0.98 5.76 -9.77
N LYS A 118 -0.23 6.45 -10.63
CA LYS A 118 1.08 6.03 -11.12
C LYS A 118 2.04 7.21 -11.05
N ILE A 119 3.15 7.04 -10.36
CA ILE A 119 4.13 8.07 -10.06
C ILE A 119 5.48 7.61 -10.63
N PRO A 120 5.95 8.22 -11.73
CA PRO A 120 7.31 7.97 -12.22
C PRO A 120 8.31 8.63 -11.28
N MET A 121 9.31 7.87 -10.81
CA MET A 121 10.40 8.38 -9.98
C MET A 121 11.57 7.40 -9.93
N THR A 122 12.78 7.94 -9.81
CA THR A 122 13.96 7.13 -9.51
C THR A 122 13.83 6.52 -8.11
N LEU A 123 13.95 5.20 -8.05
CA LEU A 123 13.88 4.42 -6.83
C LEU A 123 15.25 3.83 -6.53
N HIS A 124 15.62 3.81 -5.26
CA HIS A 124 16.71 2.95 -4.82
C HIS A 124 16.33 1.47 -4.99
N ASN A 125 17.33 0.62 -5.24
CA ASN A 125 17.15 -0.82 -5.44
C ASN A 125 16.53 -1.52 -4.24
N VAL A 126 16.77 -1.00 -3.02
CA VAL A 126 16.13 -1.50 -1.81
C VAL A 126 14.84 -0.72 -1.62
N ILE A 127 13.71 -1.43 -1.72
CA ILE A 127 12.37 -0.88 -1.47
C ILE A 127 11.89 -1.45 -0.13
N LYS A 128 11.54 -0.55 0.78
CA LYS A 128 10.83 -0.86 2.02
C LYS A 128 9.41 -0.34 1.91
N SER A 129 8.45 -1.07 2.44
CA SER A 129 7.05 -0.68 2.38
C SER A 129 6.32 -1.01 3.66
N ASP A 130 5.60 -0.04 4.20
CA ASP A 130 4.79 -0.19 5.41
C ASP A 130 3.34 0.22 5.15
N VAL A 131 2.44 -0.29 6.00
CA VAL A 131 1.04 0.13 6.05
C VAL A 131 0.77 0.65 7.45
N LEU A 132 0.32 1.90 7.54
CA LEU A 132 0.09 2.56 8.81
C LEU A 132 -1.40 2.85 8.97
N VAL A 133 -2.03 2.28 9.99
CA VAL A 133 -3.44 2.56 10.32
C VAL A 133 -3.48 3.52 11.49
N LYS A 134 -4.24 4.61 11.34
CA LYS A 134 -4.41 5.69 12.32
C LYS A 134 -5.87 5.95 12.62
#